data_AF-U4KM98-F1
#
_entry.id   AF-U4KM98-F1
#
_cell.length_a   1.000
_cell.length_b   1.000
_cell.length_c   1.000
_cell.angle_alpha   90.00
_cell.angle_beta   90.00
_cell.angle_gamma   90.00
#
_symmetry.space_group_name_H-M   'P 1'
#
loop_
_entity.id
_entity.type
_entity.pdbx_description
1 polymer ?
#
loop_
_entity_poly.entity_id
_entity_poly.type
_entity_poly.pdbx_seq_one_letter_code
_entity_poly.pdbx_strand_id
1 'polypeptide(L)'
;MAVKTLLKVEYDLYNQLIIKSKQKTVFQTIPYLESLVKLGYSFEILGYFVLGELKYALPVQKKKIPFVNRFYYAIPYGIISEAETVDRDVLNQFIKRLKQKGWIINLSLQEKQEIPKFSHPTYHTTLMIDLNETLDLIFDSFSKTHRNCTRKAIKEGVSVRMSRDLNDIDLFIYIYESMLDEKSFDGIKPSLVRDIMAKLIESNFRFFCHCKL
;
A
#
# COMPACT_ATOMS: atom_id res chain seq x y z
N MET A 1 -7.27 22.56 -17.14
CA MET A 1 -7.53 21.10 -17.24
C MET A 1 -8.28 20.67 -15.99
N ALA A 2 -9.09 19.62 -16.03
CA ALA A 2 -9.96 19.27 -14.90
C ALA A 2 -9.62 17.89 -14.34
N VAL A 3 -9.41 17.83 -13.02
CA VAL A 3 -9.38 16.60 -12.25
C VAL A 3 -10.77 15.97 -12.29
N LYS A 4 -10.86 14.68 -12.63
CA LYS A 4 -12.12 13.91 -12.59
C LYS A 4 -11.97 12.64 -11.74
N THR A 5 -13.08 12.14 -11.20
CA THR A 5 -13.11 10.82 -10.57
C THR A 5 -13.15 9.77 -11.67
N LEU A 6 -12.26 8.78 -11.62
CA LEU A 6 -12.27 7.66 -12.53
C LEU A 6 -13.47 6.76 -12.28
N LEU A 7 -14.13 6.35 -13.36
CA LEU A 7 -15.15 5.31 -13.34
C LEU A 7 -14.49 3.93 -13.31
N LYS A 8 -15.24 2.90 -12.87
CA LYS A 8 -14.72 1.53 -12.80
C LYS A 8 -14.20 1.02 -14.16
N VAL A 9 -14.84 1.42 -15.26
CA VAL A 9 -14.41 1.10 -16.63
C VAL A 9 -13.08 1.76 -17.01
N GLU A 10 -12.59 2.74 -16.24
CA GLU A 10 -11.33 3.45 -16.46
C GLU A 10 -10.21 2.94 -15.53
N TYR A 11 -10.48 1.94 -14.69
CA TYR A 11 -9.51 1.43 -13.71
C TYR A 11 -8.30 0.77 -14.36
N ASP A 12 -8.42 0.26 -15.58
CA ASP A 12 -7.29 -0.28 -16.33
C ASP A 12 -6.24 0.80 -16.63
N LEU A 13 -6.67 2.04 -16.90
CA LEU A 13 -5.74 3.17 -17.07
C LEU A 13 -4.94 3.42 -15.79
N TYR A 14 -5.62 3.32 -14.64
CA TYR A 14 -4.97 3.47 -13.35
C TYR A 14 -3.98 2.35 -13.04
N ASN A 15 -4.36 1.09 -13.31
CA ASN A 15 -3.49 -0.06 -13.12
C ASN A 15 -2.23 0.04 -13.98
N GLN A 16 -2.37 0.46 -15.24
CA GLN A 16 -1.23 0.72 -16.13
C GLN A 16 -0.30 1.81 -15.57
N LEU A 17 -0.87 2.91 -15.07
CA LEU A 17 -0.09 3.99 -14.46
C LEU A 17 0.64 3.52 -13.19
N ILE A 18 -0.03 2.76 -12.31
CA ILE A 18 0.60 2.14 -11.14
C ILE A 18 1.81 1.31 -11.59
N ILE A 19 1.65 0.42 -12.57
CA ILE A 19 2.73 -0.48 -13.00
C ILE A 19 3.98 0.31 -13.43
N LYS A 20 3.78 1.42 -14.14
CA LYS A 20 4.87 2.28 -14.62
C LYS A 20 5.42 3.25 -13.58
N SER A 21 4.68 3.49 -12.49
CA SER A 21 5.09 4.44 -11.46
C SER A 21 6.35 3.96 -10.72
N LYS A 22 7.24 4.93 -10.47
CA LYS A 22 8.46 4.75 -9.68
C LYS A 22 8.23 4.79 -8.17
N GLN A 23 7.12 5.41 -7.72
CA GLN A 23 6.82 5.68 -6.31
C GLN A 23 5.52 5.00 -5.85
N LYS A 24 5.24 3.79 -6.35
CA LYS A 24 4.03 3.04 -6.01
C LYS A 24 4.17 2.26 -4.71
N THR A 25 3.07 2.17 -3.97
CA THR A 25 2.96 1.30 -2.79
C THR A 25 1.78 0.34 -2.96
N VAL A 26 1.79 -0.77 -2.21
CA VAL A 26 0.65 -1.69 -2.18
C VAL A 26 -0.63 -1.00 -1.71
N PHE A 27 -0.50 0.01 -0.84
CA PHE A 27 -1.61 0.77 -0.25
C PHE A 27 -2.37 1.67 -1.22
N GLN A 28 -1.84 1.82 -2.43
CA GLN A 28 -2.46 2.58 -3.52
C GLN A 28 -3.13 1.66 -4.55
N THR A 29 -2.95 0.33 -4.47
CA THR A 29 -3.55 -0.61 -5.43
C THR A 29 -5.07 -0.76 -5.21
N ILE A 30 -5.83 -0.99 -6.30
CA ILE A 30 -7.28 -1.24 -6.20
C ILE A 30 -7.62 -2.41 -5.27
N PRO A 31 -6.94 -3.58 -5.32
CA PRO A 31 -7.17 -4.67 -4.38
C PRO A 31 -7.11 -4.24 -2.90
N TYR A 32 -6.12 -3.44 -2.55
CA TYR A 32 -6.01 -2.89 -1.20
C TYR A 32 -7.15 -1.93 -0.89
N LEU A 33 -7.44 -0.98 -1.78
CA LEU A 33 -8.49 0.03 -1.58
C LEU A 33 -9.89 -0.60 -1.43
N GLU A 34 -10.19 -1.66 -2.17
CA GLU A 34 -11.42 -2.43 -2.04
C GLU A 34 -11.53 -3.12 -0.68
N SER A 35 -10.41 -3.58 -0.12
CA SER A 35 -10.39 -4.27 1.18
C SER A 35 -10.78 -3.34 2.34
N LEU A 36 -10.59 -2.03 2.18
CA LEU A 36 -10.89 -1.03 3.22
C LEU A 36 -12.39 -0.88 3.52
N VAL A 37 -13.26 -1.45 2.68
CA VAL A 37 -14.71 -1.54 2.95
C VAL A 37 -14.99 -2.27 4.27
N LYS A 38 -14.15 -3.24 4.64
CA LYS A 38 -14.24 -3.93 5.95
C LYS A 38 -14.02 -3.01 7.16
N LEU A 39 -13.40 -1.84 6.96
CA LEU A 39 -13.21 -0.80 7.97
C LEU A 39 -14.24 0.34 7.87
N GLY A 40 -15.24 0.18 7.00
CA GLY A 40 -16.26 1.20 6.71
C GLY A 40 -15.74 2.36 5.87
N TYR A 41 -14.66 2.14 5.11
CA TYR A 41 -14.18 3.10 4.12
C TYR A 41 -14.70 2.74 2.73
N SER A 42 -14.97 3.76 1.94
CA SER A 42 -15.04 3.69 0.48
C SER A 42 -13.73 4.23 -0.10
N PHE A 43 -13.54 4.14 -1.40
CA PHE A 43 -12.45 4.84 -2.08
C PHE A 43 -12.94 5.53 -3.36
N GLU A 44 -12.16 6.50 -3.80
CA GLU A 44 -12.28 7.13 -5.11
C GLU A 44 -10.87 7.24 -5.69
N ILE A 45 -10.75 7.19 -7.02
CA ILE A 45 -9.48 7.47 -7.69
C ILE A 45 -9.69 8.73 -8.52
N LEU A 46 -8.97 9.79 -8.19
CA LEU A 46 -9.00 11.02 -8.99
C LEU A 46 -7.94 10.94 -10.07
N GLY A 47 -8.28 11.24 -11.31
CA GLY A 47 -7.35 11.29 -12.44
C GLY A 47 -7.14 12.71 -12.96
N TYR A 48 -5.90 12.99 -13.37
CA TYR A 48 -5.51 14.18 -14.10
C TYR A 48 -5.05 13.79 -15.51
N PHE A 49 -5.74 14.33 -16.51
CA PHE A 49 -5.55 13.97 -17.91
C PHE A 49 -4.85 15.09 -18.68
N VAL A 50 -3.85 14.72 -19.48
CA VAL A 50 -3.15 15.62 -20.40
C VAL A 50 -3.30 15.01 -21.79
N LEU A 51 -3.92 15.76 -22.72
CA LEU A 51 -4.18 15.31 -24.10
C LEU A 51 -4.90 13.95 -24.18
N GLY A 52 -5.81 13.69 -23.24
CA GLY A 52 -6.58 12.43 -23.18
C GLY A 52 -5.88 11.29 -22.45
N GLU A 53 -4.61 11.44 -22.08
CA GLU A 53 -3.85 10.43 -21.34
C GLU A 53 -3.85 10.69 -19.83
N LEU A 54 -4.03 9.64 -19.04
CA LEU A 54 -3.93 9.72 -17.58
C LEU A 54 -2.45 9.89 -17.17
N LYS A 55 -2.07 11.10 -16.73
CA LYS A 55 -0.68 11.39 -16.32
C LYS A 55 -0.46 11.28 -14.81
N TYR A 56 -1.47 11.65 -14.02
CA TYR A 56 -1.41 11.59 -12.57
C TYR A 56 -2.70 11.01 -12.02
N ALA A 57 -2.60 10.23 -10.96
CA ALA A 57 -3.76 9.72 -10.24
C ALA A 57 -3.58 9.84 -8.74
N LEU A 58 -4.67 10.15 -8.03
CA LEU A 58 -4.71 10.25 -6.59
C LEU A 58 -5.76 9.27 -6.05
N PRO A 59 -5.35 8.07 -5.60
CA PRO A 59 -6.25 7.21 -4.84
C PRO A 59 -6.54 7.85 -3.48
N VAL A 60 -7.81 7.93 -3.12
CA VAL A 60 -8.24 8.48 -1.83
C VAL A 60 -9.14 7.50 -1.11
N GLN A 61 -8.83 7.28 0.17
CA GLN A 61 -9.70 6.56 1.09
C GLN A 61 -10.71 7.56 1.64
N LYS A 62 -11.98 7.18 1.66
CA LYS A 62 -13.10 8.08 1.94
C LYS A 62 -14.06 7.47 2.93
N LYS A 63 -14.32 8.18 4.04
CA LYS A 63 -15.30 7.78 5.06
C LYS A 63 -16.31 8.90 5.29
N LYS A 64 -17.60 8.55 5.29
CA LYS A 64 -18.66 9.53 5.58
C LYS A 64 -18.61 9.88 7.07
N ILE A 65 -18.63 11.17 7.38
CA ILE A 65 -18.71 11.63 8.78
C ILE A 65 -20.17 11.49 9.23
N PRO A 66 -20.45 10.80 10.33
CA PRO A 66 -21.81 10.73 10.87
C PRO A 66 -22.40 12.13 11.08
N PHE A 67 -23.68 12.30 10.79
CA PHE A 67 -24.45 13.54 11.00
C PHE A 67 -24.03 14.77 10.15
N VAL A 68 -23.00 14.65 9.32
CA VAL A 68 -22.55 15.73 8.42
C VAL A 68 -22.53 15.23 6.98
N ASN A 69 -23.06 16.00 6.03
CA ASN A 69 -22.98 15.65 4.60
C ASN A 69 -21.57 15.95 4.01
N ARG A 70 -20.52 15.55 4.72
CA ARG A 70 -19.11 15.69 4.33
C ARG A 70 -18.33 14.41 4.59
N PHE A 71 -17.12 14.36 4.02
CA PHE A 71 -16.26 13.19 4.09
C PHE A 71 -14.93 13.49 4.79
N TYR A 72 -14.42 12.46 5.46
CA TYR A 72 -13.01 12.33 5.79
C TYR A 72 -12.29 11.70 4.60
N TYR A 73 -11.19 12.30 4.16
CA TYR A 73 -10.30 11.76 3.14
C TYR A 73 -8.93 11.44 3.75
N ALA A 74 -8.45 10.22 3.54
CA ALA A 74 -7.06 9.83 3.79
C ALA A 74 -6.37 9.51 2.45
N ILE A 75 -5.18 10.06 2.27
CA ILE A 75 -4.41 9.95 1.03
C ILE A 75 -3.11 9.20 1.36
N PRO A 76 -3.06 7.89 1.09
CA PRO A 76 -1.88 7.07 1.38
C PRO A 76 -0.80 7.33 0.32
N TYR A 77 0.38 7.75 0.77
CA TYR A 77 1.62 7.86 -0.03
C TYR A 77 1.52 8.78 -1.27
N GLY A 78 0.58 9.72 -1.27
CA GLY A 78 0.52 10.80 -2.27
C GLY A 78 0.04 10.39 -3.67
N ILE A 79 0.49 11.17 -4.67
CA ILE A 79 0.09 11.05 -6.08
C ILE A 79 0.89 9.96 -6.78
N ILE A 80 0.20 9.16 -7.60
CA ILE A 80 0.80 8.20 -8.53
C ILE A 80 1.13 8.91 -9.85
N SER A 81 2.37 8.79 -10.30
CA SER A 81 2.86 9.26 -11.61
C SER A 81 4.03 8.42 -12.10
N GLU A 82 4.31 8.49 -13.41
CA GLU A 82 5.56 7.96 -14.00
C GLU A 82 6.77 8.83 -13.62
N ALA A 83 6.56 10.14 -13.45
CA ALA A 83 7.58 11.08 -13.01
C ALA A 83 7.92 10.89 -11.52
N GLU A 84 9.18 11.17 -11.16
CA GLU A 84 9.66 11.12 -9.76
C GLU A 84 9.18 12.31 -8.93
N THR A 85 8.98 13.46 -9.58
CA THR A 85 8.46 14.66 -8.97
C THR A 85 7.10 14.99 -9.58
N VAL A 86 6.19 15.45 -8.72
CA VAL A 86 4.84 15.84 -9.12
C VAL A 86 4.75 17.35 -9.07
N ASP A 87 4.23 17.94 -10.14
CA ASP A 87 3.98 19.38 -10.19
C ASP A 87 3.01 19.78 -9.07
N ARG A 88 3.40 20.83 -8.32
CA ARG A 88 2.62 21.39 -7.22
C ARG A 88 1.22 21.82 -7.69
N ASP A 89 1.08 22.27 -8.92
CA ASP A 89 -0.21 22.69 -9.47
C ASP A 89 -1.16 21.51 -9.69
N VAL A 90 -0.63 20.35 -10.07
CA VAL A 90 -1.43 19.12 -10.19
C VAL A 90 -1.99 18.73 -8.83
N LEU A 91 -1.16 18.74 -7.79
CA LEU A 91 -1.63 18.49 -6.44
C LEU A 91 -2.68 19.50 -6.00
N ASN A 92 -2.42 20.80 -6.20
CA ASN A 92 -3.36 21.85 -5.80
C ASN A 92 -4.74 21.62 -6.44
N GLN A 93 -4.79 21.13 -7.67
CA GLN A 93 -6.04 20.78 -8.33
C GLN A 93 -6.74 19.58 -7.68
N PHE A 94 -6.00 18.52 -7.31
CA PHE A 94 -6.58 17.40 -6.55
C PHE A 94 -7.13 17.84 -5.19
N ILE A 95 -6.35 18.62 -4.44
CA ILE A 95 -6.76 19.11 -3.12
C ILE A 95 -7.98 20.04 -3.25
N LYS A 96 -8.00 20.94 -4.25
CA LYS A 96 -9.16 21.79 -4.54
C LYS A 96 -10.41 20.96 -4.80
N ARG A 97 -10.28 19.86 -5.56
CA ARG A 97 -11.39 18.92 -5.83
C ARG A 97 -11.88 18.25 -4.54
N LEU A 98 -10.98 17.73 -3.71
CA LEU A 98 -11.35 17.07 -2.46
C LEU A 98 -12.02 18.02 -1.47
N LYS A 99 -11.55 19.27 -1.36
CA LYS A 99 -12.12 20.31 -0.47
C LYS A 99 -13.58 20.67 -0.78
N GLN A 100 -14.07 20.36 -1.99
CA GLN A 100 -15.49 20.61 -2.34
C GLN A 100 -16.46 19.75 -1.52
N LYS A 101 -16.04 18.54 -1.11
CA LYS A 101 -16.88 17.59 -0.34
C LYS A 101 -16.21 17.11 0.96
N GLY A 102 -14.92 17.40 1.13
CA GLY A 102 -14.12 17.01 2.28
C GLY A 102 -14.27 17.97 3.45
N TRP A 103 -14.31 17.41 4.65
CA TRP A 103 -14.15 18.15 5.90
C TRP A 103 -12.71 18.06 6.40
N ILE A 104 -12.16 16.84 6.42
CA ILE A 104 -10.80 16.55 6.87
C ILE A 104 -10.06 15.88 5.70
N ILE A 105 -8.84 16.34 5.43
CA ILE A 105 -7.95 15.72 4.44
C ILE A 105 -6.65 15.41 5.16
N ASN A 106 -6.39 14.11 5.37
CA ASN A 106 -5.13 13.62 5.91
C ASN A 106 -4.22 13.17 4.76
N LEU A 107 -3.03 13.74 4.69
CA LEU A 107 -2.04 13.50 3.64
C LEU A 107 -0.82 12.84 4.26
N SER A 108 -0.58 11.59 3.90
CA SER A 108 0.69 10.92 4.14
C SER A 108 1.47 10.95 2.83
N LEU A 109 2.48 11.80 2.72
CA LEU A 109 3.31 11.92 1.52
C LEU A 109 4.56 11.04 1.67
N GLN A 110 5.06 10.48 0.57
CA GLN A 110 6.42 9.94 0.55
C GLN A 110 7.42 11.08 0.70
N GLU A 111 8.55 10.84 1.37
CA GLU A 111 9.55 11.85 1.77
C GLU A 111 10.00 12.80 0.63
N LYS A 112 9.96 12.37 -0.64
CA LYS A 112 10.33 13.21 -1.80
C LYS A 112 9.26 14.23 -2.22
N GLN A 113 8.03 14.11 -1.70
CA GLN A 113 6.94 15.06 -1.94
C GLN A 113 6.84 15.99 -0.72
N GLU A 114 7.85 16.84 -0.50
CA GLU A 114 7.83 17.80 0.60
C GLU A 114 6.79 18.89 0.36
N ILE A 115 5.77 18.94 1.22
CA ILE A 115 4.71 19.95 1.13
C ILE A 115 4.51 20.58 2.50
N PRO A 116 4.95 21.84 2.68
CA PRO A 116 5.05 22.46 4.01
C PRO A 116 3.71 22.73 4.71
N LYS A 117 2.56 22.45 4.06
CA LYS A 117 1.21 22.69 4.63
C LYS A 117 0.57 21.46 5.28
N PHE A 118 1.16 20.28 5.20
CA PHE A 118 0.57 19.02 5.68
C PHE A 118 1.58 18.17 6.47
N SER A 119 2.39 18.78 7.33
CA SER A 119 3.36 18.06 8.15
C SER A 119 2.70 17.45 9.40
N HIS A 120 2.20 16.22 9.26
CA HIS A 120 2.13 15.34 10.42
C HIS A 120 3.45 14.57 10.51
N PRO A 121 4.14 14.58 11.67
CA PRO A 121 5.37 13.82 11.86
C PRO A 121 5.00 12.35 11.99
N THR A 122 4.93 11.63 10.88
CA THR A 122 5.02 10.17 10.90
C THR A 122 6.49 9.81 11.03
N TYR A 123 6.84 8.91 11.95
CA TYR A 123 8.19 8.37 12.06
C TYR A 123 8.48 7.57 10.78
N HIS A 124 9.31 8.11 9.89
CA HIS A 124 9.47 7.63 8.51
C HIS A 124 10.68 6.72 8.27
N THR A 125 11.34 6.20 9.30
CA THR A 125 12.48 5.29 9.06
C THR A 125 11.97 3.90 8.67
N THR A 126 12.18 3.53 7.41
CA THR A 126 11.95 2.17 6.90
C THR A 126 13.30 1.48 6.72
N LEU A 127 13.44 0.26 7.24
CA LEU A 127 14.60 -0.57 6.92
C LEU A 127 14.43 -1.15 5.51
N MET A 128 15.34 -0.82 4.61
CA MET A 128 15.34 -1.30 3.24
C MET A 128 16.59 -2.14 2.97
N ILE A 129 16.43 -3.21 2.20
CA ILE A 129 17.53 -4.02 1.67
C ILE A 129 17.63 -3.72 0.18
N ASP A 130 18.83 -3.39 -0.30
CA ASP A 130 19.08 -3.23 -1.73
C ASP A 130 19.17 -4.60 -2.41
N LEU A 131 18.24 -4.86 -3.34
CA LEU A 131 18.18 -6.12 -4.09
C LEU A 131 18.98 -6.07 -5.41
N ASN A 132 19.68 -4.96 -5.68
CA ASN A 132 20.60 -4.88 -6.82
C ASN A 132 21.95 -5.56 -6.53
N GLU A 133 22.24 -5.85 -5.26
CA GLU A 133 23.42 -6.60 -4.85
C GLU A 133 23.26 -8.11 -5.05
N THR A 134 24.37 -8.85 -5.06
CA THR A 134 24.33 -10.31 -5.13
C THR A 134 23.82 -10.90 -3.82
N LEU A 135 23.26 -12.12 -3.88
CA LEU A 135 22.75 -12.81 -2.69
C LEU A 135 23.79 -12.95 -1.59
N ASP A 136 25.06 -13.22 -1.95
CA ASP A 136 26.14 -13.35 -0.98
C ASP A 136 26.44 -12.03 -0.27
N LEU A 137 26.48 -10.90 -1.01
CA LEU A 137 26.69 -9.57 -0.43
C LEU A 137 25.53 -9.16 0.49
N ILE A 138 24.29 -9.40 0.04
CA ILE A 138 23.09 -9.18 0.85
C ILE A 138 23.18 -10.00 2.14
N PHE A 139 23.52 -11.28 2.05
CA PHE A 139 23.59 -12.15 3.23
C PHE A 139 24.73 -11.76 4.17
N ASP A 140 25.88 -11.36 3.64
CA ASP A 140 27.03 -10.89 4.42
C ASP A 140 26.79 -9.53 5.09
N SER A 141 25.85 -8.72 4.58
CA SER A 141 25.41 -7.49 5.24
C SER A 141 24.66 -7.74 6.55
N PHE A 142 24.05 -8.92 6.73
CA PHE A 142 23.30 -9.24 7.94
C PHE A 142 24.20 -9.43 9.16
N SER A 143 23.68 -9.22 10.37
CA SER A 143 24.47 -9.45 11.59
C SER A 143 24.90 -10.93 11.72
N LYS A 144 26.02 -11.17 12.41
CA LYS A 144 26.54 -12.52 12.66
C LYS A 144 25.47 -13.45 13.26
N THR A 145 24.62 -12.93 14.14
CA THR A 145 23.50 -13.66 14.74
C THR A 145 22.49 -14.08 13.68
N HIS A 146 22.02 -13.17 12.83
CA HIS A 146 21.06 -13.50 11.77
C HIS A 146 21.63 -14.54 10.80
N ARG A 147 22.89 -14.40 10.36
CA ARG A 147 23.53 -15.38 9.47
C ARG A 147 23.60 -16.78 10.10
N ASN A 148 23.92 -16.86 11.39
CA ASN A 148 23.97 -18.13 12.11
C ASN A 148 22.57 -18.76 12.26
N CYS A 149 21.54 -17.95 12.55
CA CYS A 149 20.16 -18.43 12.62
C CYS A 149 19.69 -18.99 11.26
N THR A 150 19.97 -18.31 10.15
CA THR A 150 19.61 -18.81 8.81
C THR A 150 20.31 -20.14 8.50
N ARG A 151 21.61 -20.25 8.78
CA ARG A 151 22.36 -21.51 8.59
C ARG A 151 21.81 -22.64 9.46
N LYS A 152 21.42 -22.34 10.70
CA LYS A 152 20.79 -23.30 11.61
C LYS A 152 19.44 -23.78 11.05
N ALA A 153 18.58 -22.88 10.60
CA ALA A 153 17.29 -23.23 10.01
C ALA A 153 17.44 -24.15 8.78
N ILE A 154 18.41 -23.86 7.90
CA ILE A 154 18.73 -24.72 6.75
C ILE A 154 19.18 -26.11 7.22
N LYS A 155 20.08 -26.17 8.22
CA LYS A 155 20.56 -27.45 8.79
C LYS A 155 19.44 -28.26 9.44
N GLU A 156 18.44 -27.59 10.00
CA GLU A 156 17.25 -28.19 10.60
C GLU A 156 16.18 -28.60 9.57
N GLY A 157 16.45 -28.40 8.27
CA GLY A 157 15.55 -28.85 7.20
C GLY A 157 14.41 -27.88 6.88
N VAL A 158 14.42 -26.67 7.45
CA VAL A 158 13.39 -25.66 7.17
C VAL A 158 13.44 -25.28 5.69
N SER A 159 12.29 -25.41 5.02
CA SER A 159 12.13 -25.01 3.63
C SER A 159 11.11 -23.89 3.49
N VAL A 160 11.23 -23.07 2.45
CA VAL A 160 10.29 -21.98 2.17
C VAL A 160 9.59 -22.26 0.84
N ARG A 161 8.26 -22.19 0.84
CA ARG A 161 7.45 -22.34 -0.37
C ARG A 161 6.80 -21.01 -0.74
N MET A 162 6.92 -20.62 -2.00
CA MET A 162 6.08 -19.57 -2.59
C MET A 162 4.71 -20.15 -2.90
N SER A 163 3.65 -19.49 -2.43
CA SER A 163 2.28 -19.97 -2.65
C SER A 163 1.32 -18.85 -3.04
N ARG A 164 0.25 -19.29 -3.70
CA ARG A 164 -0.94 -18.54 -4.11
C ARG A 164 -2.22 -19.26 -3.67
N ASP A 165 -2.08 -20.33 -2.87
CA ASP A 165 -3.23 -21.06 -2.35
C ASP A 165 -3.89 -20.23 -1.25
N LEU A 166 -5.20 -20.03 -1.37
CA LEU A 166 -5.97 -19.31 -0.36
C LEU A 166 -5.96 -20.05 0.99
N ASN A 167 -5.78 -21.37 1.00
CA ASN A 167 -5.70 -22.16 2.24
C ASN A 167 -4.45 -21.82 3.07
N ASP A 168 -3.34 -21.46 2.42
CA ASP A 168 -2.14 -21.09 3.17
C ASP A 168 -2.26 -19.67 3.79
N ILE A 169 -3.20 -18.85 3.32
CA ILE A 169 -3.55 -17.59 4.01
C ILE A 169 -4.08 -17.91 5.40
N ASP A 170 -4.85 -18.99 5.55
CA ASP A 170 -5.47 -19.35 6.83
C ASP A 170 -4.42 -19.80 7.84
N LEU A 171 -3.41 -20.53 7.36
CA LEU A 171 -2.23 -20.86 8.15
C LEU A 171 -1.46 -19.58 8.58
N PHE A 172 -1.27 -18.63 7.65
CA PHE A 172 -0.63 -17.36 7.99
C PHE A 172 -1.43 -16.58 9.03
N ILE A 173 -2.75 -16.49 8.88
CA ILE A 173 -3.63 -15.79 9.82
C ILE A 173 -3.59 -16.44 11.21
N TYR A 174 -3.63 -17.76 11.28
CA TYR A 174 -3.50 -18.49 12.54
C TYR A 174 -2.18 -18.17 13.27
N ILE A 175 -1.06 -18.17 12.55
CA ILE A 175 0.25 -17.82 13.10
C ILE A 175 0.28 -16.34 13.54
N TYR A 176 -0.30 -15.46 12.73
CA TYR A 176 -0.39 -14.03 13.02
C TYR A 176 -1.18 -13.76 14.30
N GLU A 177 -2.36 -14.36 14.46
CA GLU A 177 -3.20 -14.24 15.67
C GLU A 177 -2.46 -14.79 16.90
N SER A 178 -1.84 -15.97 16.78
CA SER A 178 -1.05 -16.56 17.87
C SER A 178 0.07 -15.65 18.33
N MET A 179 0.74 -14.96 17.39
CA MET A 179 1.79 -13.98 17.70
C MET A 179 1.24 -12.72 18.37
N LEU A 180 0.09 -12.20 17.93
CA LEU A 180 -0.55 -11.04 18.57
C LEU A 180 -0.91 -11.34 20.03
N ASP A 181 -1.46 -12.53 20.27
CA ASP A 181 -1.83 -12.99 21.62
C ASP A 181 -0.58 -13.17 22.50
N GLU A 182 0.48 -13.80 21.98
CA GLU A 182 1.73 -14.00 22.74
C GLU A 182 2.40 -12.66 23.10
N LYS A 183 2.35 -11.68 22.20
CA LYS A 183 2.99 -10.36 22.40
C LYS A 183 2.07 -9.31 23.02
N SER A 184 0.79 -9.64 23.27
CA SER A 184 -0.23 -8.72 23.76
C SER A 184 -0.27 -7.40 22.97
N PHE A 185 -0.20 -7.48 21.64
CA PHE A 185 -0.17 -6.30 20.76
C PHE A 185 -1.47 -6.15 19.98
N ASP A 186 -1.97 -4.91 19.91
CA ASP A 186 -3.12 -4.55 19.07
C ASP A 186 -2.73 -4.54 17.58
N GLY A 187 -2.92 -5.68 16.93
CA GLY A 187 -2.65 -5.85 15.50
C GLY A 187 -3.73 -5.29 14.57
N ILE A 188 -3.44 -5.38 13.27
CA ILE A 188 -4.44 -5.20 12.22
C ILE A 188 -5.44 -6.34 12.34
N LYS A 189 -6.74 -6.04 12.17
CA LYS A 189 -7.79 -7.07 12.23
C LYS A 189 -7.48 -8.23 11.26
N PRO A 190 -7.44 -9.49 11.74
CA PRO A 190 -7.16 -10.65 10.91
C PRO A 190 -8.07 -10.77 9.67
N SER A 191 -9.35 -10.41 9.83
CA SER A 191 -10.33 -10.39 8.74
C SER A 191 -10.03 -9.39 7.62
N LEU A 192 -9.31 -8.30 7.93
CA LEU A 192 -8.81 -7.35 6.95
C LEU A 192 -7.54 -7.86 6.28
N VAL A 193 -6.61 -8.43 7.05
CA VAL A 193 -5.37 -9.03 6.52
C VAL A 193 -5.69 -10.12 5.51
N ARG A 194 -6.62 -11.03 5.85
CA ARG A 194 -7.10 -12.09 4.97
C ARG A 194 -7.65 -11.54 3.65
N ASP A 195 -8.45 -10.47 3.71
CA ASP A 195 -9.07 -9.86 2.52
C ASP A 195 -8.04 -9.26 1.58
N ILE A 196 -7.09 -8.50 2.15
CA ILE A 196 -6.00 -7.86 1.41
C ILE A 196 -5.18 -8.94 0.70
N MET A 197 -4.80 -10.01 1.41
CA MET A 197 -4.01 -11.09 0.85
C MET A 197 -4.75 -11.81 -0.29
N ALA A 198 -6.02 -12.20 -0.06
CA ALA A 198 -6.82 -12.89 -1.08
C ALA A 198 -6.95 -12.05 -2.35
N LYS A 199 -7.32 -10.77 -2.23
CA LYS A 199 -7.48 -9.87 -3.38
C LYS A 199 -6.17 -9.62 -4.13
N LEU A 200 -5.03 -9.52 -3.41
CA LEU A 200 -3.72 -9.33 -4.03
C LEU A 200 -3.26 -10.56 -4.82
N ILE A 201 -3.59 -11.78 -4.35
CA ILE A 201 -3.31 -13.04 -5.03
C ILE A 201 -4.20 -13.20 -6.26
N GLU A 202 -5.52 -13.01 -6.12
CA GLU A 202 -6.50 -13.09 -7.21
C GLU A 202 -6.17 -12.12 -8.34
N SER A 203 -5.69 -10.93 -7.99
CA SER A 203 -5.30 -9.90 -8.95
C SER A 203 -3.89 -10.10 -9.52
N ASN A 204 -3.25 -11.25 -9.27
CA ASN A 204 -1.91 -11.62 -9.74
C ASN A 204 -0.81 -10.61 -9.35
N PHE A 205 -1.02 -9.81 -8.32
CA PHE A 205 -0.04 -8.82 -7.90
C PHE A 205 1.08 -9.43 -7.07
N ARG A 206 0.84 -10.51 -6.31
CA ARG A 206 1.80 -11.02 -5.32
C ARG A 206 1.70 -12.54 -5.09
N PHE A 207 2.69 -13.04 -4.36
CA PHE A 207 2.75 -14.35 -3.73
C PHE A 207 3.12 -14.14 -2.25
N PHE A 208 2.91 -15.15 -1.41
CA PHE A 208 3.44 -15.17 -0.05
C PHE A 208 4.38 -16.36 0.12
N CYS A 209 5.24 -16.27 1.12
CA CYS A 209 6.19 -17.31 1.48
C CYS A 209 5.82 -17.84 2.87
N HIS A 210 5.79 -19.16 3.02
CA HIS A 210 5.65 -19.79 4.33
C HIS A 210 6.70 -20.88 4.52
N CYS A 211 7.12 -21.05 5.78
CA CYS A 211 8.03 -22.11 6.16
C CYS A 211 7.29 -23.45 6.18
N LYS A 212 7.97 -24.49 5.73
CA LYS A 212 7.57 -25.88 5.90
C LYS A 212 8.67 -26.57 6.71
N LEU A 213 8.24 -27.16 7.82
CA LEU A 213 9.04 -28.07 8.65
C LEU A 213 9.00 -29.47 8.03
#